data_AF-A0A3P7I8F4-F1
#
_entry.id   AF-A0A3P7I8F4-F1
#
_cell.length_a   1.000
_cell.length_b   1.000
_cell.length_c   1.000
_cell.angle_alpha   90.00
_cell.angle_beta   90.00
_cell.angle_gamma   90.00
#
_symmetry.space_group_name_H-M   'P 1'
#
loop_
_entity.id
_entity.type
_entity.pdbx_description
1 polymer ?
#
loop_
_entity_poly.entity_id
_entity_poly.type
_entity_poly.pdbx_seq_one_letter_code
_entity_poly.pdbx_strand_id
1 'polypeptide(L)'
;MLTYGAKDAKLKQEEFDLLLDDKIDFIQALQMPGTLEKQQAEEITAAQKRKMTLEETRRSLPVYAFREQFIEAVKEHQVLIIEGETGSGKTTQLPQYLYEAGFCKDGKKIGCTQPRRVAAMSVAARVAEEVGCKLGMQVGYSIRFEDCTSEKTVLKYMTDGMLLREFLNEPDLASYRFPQIFLWTDDGTIV
;
A
#
# COMPACT_ATOMS: atom_id res chain seq x y z
N MET A 1 6.57 65.39 -7.27
CA MET A 1 5.26 65.47 -7.94
C MET A 1 4.96 64.07 -8.45
N LEU A 2 4.08 63.34 -7.75
CA LEU A 2 3.79 61.92 -7.94
C LEU A 2 2.69 61.73 -8.99
N THR A 3 2.89 60.83 -9.95
CA THR A 3 1.86 60.30 -10.85
C THR A 3 1.77 58.78 -10.69
N TYR A 4 0.58 58.31 -10.31
CA TYR A 4 0.23 56.90 -10.09
C TYR A 4 0.00 56.17 -11.41
N GLY A 5 0.45 54.92 -11.50
CA GLY A 5 0.16 54.01 -12.61
C GLY A 5 0.46 52.56 -12.21
N ALA A 6 -0.59 51.78 -11.98
CA ALA A 6 -0.54 50.39 -11.55
C ALA A 6 -0.14 49.46 -12.72
N LYS A 7 1.09 48.94 -12.69
CA LYS A 7 1.47 47.70 -13.37
C LYS A 7 2.43 46.93 -12.46
N ASP A 8 2.19 45.63 -12.35
CA ASP A 8 3.02 44.60 -11.69
C ASP A 8 2.74 44.26 -10.21
N ALA A 9 1.46 44.13 -9.85
CA ALA A 9 1.08 43.24 -8.75
C ALA A 9 1.01 41.78 -9.25
N LYS A 10 2.17 41.12 -9.40
CA LYS A 10 2.22 39.66 -9.53
C LYS A 10 2.06 39.03 -8.14
N LEU A 11 0.83 39.02 -7.64
CA LEU A 11 0.38 38.06 -6.65
C LEU A 11 -0.14 36.84 -7.42
N LYS A 12 0.68 35.78 -7.47
CA LYS A 12 0.20 34.43 -7.78
C LYS A 12 -0.84 34.07 -6.73
N GLN A 13 -2.10 34.03 -7.13
CA GLN A 13 -3.19 33.45 -6.34
C GLN A 13 -3.48 32.09 -6.96
N GLU A 14 -3.04 31.05 -6.27
CA GLU A 14 -3.22 29.65 -6.66
C GLU A 14 -4.69 29.24 -6.45
N GLU A 15 -5.29 28.80 -7.55
CA GLU A 15 -6.25 27.70 -7.72
C GLU A 15 -7.20 27.39 -6.55
N PHE A 16 -8.47 27.80 -6.68
CA PHE A 16 -9.55 27.20 -5.92
C PHE A 16 -10.79 26.89 -6.78
N ASP A 17 -11.26 25.67 -6.53
CA ASP A 17 -12.58 25.08 -6.65
C ASP A 17 -13.20 24.88 -8.04
N LEU A 18 -13.19 23.62 -8.47
CA LEU A 18 -14.07 23.10 -9.52
C LEU A 18 -15.49 23.06 -8.96
N LEU A 19 -16.22 24.17 -9.10
CA LEU A 19 -17.67 24.17 -9.10
C LEU A 19 -18.13 23.34 -10.32
N LEU A 20 -18.60 22.12 -10.06
CA LEU A 20 -19.38 21.37 -11.04
C LEU A 20 -20.66 22.15 -11.30
N ASP A 21 -20.66 22.92 -12.38
CA ASP A 21 -21.82 23.61 -12.91
C ASP A 21 -22.84 22.52 -13.34
N ASP A 22 -23.89 22.36 -12.53
CA ASP A 22 -25.15 21.74 -12.92
C ASP A 22 -25.73 22.54 -14.10
N LYS A 23 -25.26 22.24 -15.31
CA LYS A 23 -25.80 22.76 -16.55
C LYS A 23 -25.78 21.67 -17.61
N ILE A 24 -26.86 21.35 -18.33
CA ILE A 24 -28.26 21.78 -18.39
C ILE A 24 -28.88 20.65 -19.25
N ASP A 25 -30.00 20.04 -18.84
CA ASP A 25 -30.72 18.94 -19.54
C ASP A 25 -31.20 19.25 -20.98
N PHE A 26 -30.83 20.40 -21.54
CA PHE A 26 -31.40 20.95 -22.76
C PHE A 26 -30.68 20.52 -24.05
N ILE A 27 -29.44 19.99 -23.97
CA ILE A 27 -28.67 19.55 -25.16
C ILE A 27 -29.04 18.11 -25.58
N GLN A 28 -29.79 17.37 -24.76
CA GLN A 28 -30.20 15.99 -25.09
C GLN A 28 -31.42 15.90 -26.03
N ALA A 29 -32.10 17.02 -26.32
CA ALA A 29 -33.31 17.06 -27.12
C ALA A 29 -33.10 17.20 -28.64
N LEU A 30 -31.85 17.25 -29.14
CA LEU A 30 -31.54 17.57 -30.54
C LEU A 30 -30.78 16.48 -31.32
N GLN A 31 -30.65 15.26 -30.80
CA GLN A 31 -30.09 14.15 -31.57
C GLN A 31 -31.20 13.17 -31.99
N MET A 32 -31.44 13.10 -33.31
CA MET A 32 -32.39 12.20 -33.96
C MET A 32 -32.01 10.71 -33.72
N PRO A 33 -32.99 9.79 -33.68
CA PRO A 33 -32.72 8.37 -33.49
C PRO A 33 -32.24 7.75 -34.81
N GLY A 34 -30.93 7.70 -35.00
CA GLY A 34 -30.25 6.86 -35.99
C GLY A 34 -29.60 5.68 -35.27
N THR A 35 -29.88 4.47 -35.76
CA THR A 35 -29.37 3.18 -35.28
C THR A 35 -27.85 3.20 -35.10
N LEU A 36 -27.39 3.33 -33.87
CA LEU A 36 -26.01 3.08 -33.49
C LEU A 36 -26.02 1.90 -32.52
N GLU A 37 -25.35 0.83 -32.93
CA GLU A 37 -24.96 -0.26 -32.06
C GLU A 37 -24.36 0.34 -30.78
N LYS A 38 -25.07 0.18 -29.65
CA LYS A 38 -24.54 0.52 -28.34
C LYS A 38 -23.36 -0.41 -28.07
N GLN A 39 -22.16 0.05 -28.42
CA GLN A 39 -20.96 -0.39 -27.72
C GLN A 39 -21.16 0.07 -26.27
N GLN A 40 -21.67 -0.83 -25.44
CA GLN A 40 -21.76 -0.66 -24.01
C GLN A 40 -20.34 -0.56 -23.48
N ALA A 41 -19.79 0.65 -23.42
CA ALA A 41 -18.65 0.93 -22.56
C ALA A 41 -19.18 0.79 -21.12
N GLU A 42 -18.89 -0.34 -20.48
CA GLU A 42 -19.22 -0.55 -19.06
C GLU A 42 -18.60 0.57 -18.23
N GLU A 43 -19.43 1.40 -17.59
CA GLU A 43 -18.95 2.45 -16.69
C GLU A 43 -18.25 1.81 -15.48
N ILE A 44 -16.93 2.01 -15.38
CA ILE A 44 -16.11 1.50 -14.27
C ILE A 44 -16.59 2.13 -12.96
N THR A 45 -17.01 1.31 -11.99
CA THR A 45 -17.45 1.77 -10.66
C THR A 45 -16.31 2.45 -9.88
N ALA A 46 -16.64 3.35 -8.95
CA ALA A 46 -15.66 4.06 -8.13
C ALA A 46 -14.68 3.15 -7.37
N ALA A 47 -15.15 1.97 -6.92
CA ALA A 47 -14.31 0.97 -6.27
C ALA A 47 -13.31 0.33 -7.25
N GLN A 48 -13.72 0.06 -8.49
CA GLN A 48 -12.85 -0.44 -9.54
C GLN A 48 -11.81 0.61 -9.95
N LYS A 49 -12.21 1.88 -10.07
CA LYS A 49 -11.26 2.99 -10.32
C LYS A 49 -10.20 3.10 -9.22
N ARG A 50 -10.59 3.04 -7.94
CA ARG A 50 -9.64 3.06 -6.80
C ARG A 50 -8.66 1.89 -6.84
N LYS A 51 -9.14 0.68 -7.15
CA LYS A 51 -8.25 -0.50 -7.29
C LYS A 51 -7.25 -0.33 -8.44
N MET A 52 -7.70 0.16 -9.60
CA MET A 52 -6.79 0.44 -10.73
C MET A 52 -5.69 1.43 -10.34
N THR A 53 -6.06 2.53 -9.66
CA THR A 53 -5.07 3.53 -9.21
C THR A 53 -4.08 2.96 -8.18
N LEU A 54 -4.51 2.02 -7.33
CA LEU A 54 -3.63 1.34 -6.38
C LEU A 54 -2.64 0.43 -7.10
N GLU A 55 -3.09 -0.34 -8.10
CA GLU A 55 -2.21 -1.20 -8.89
C GLU A 55 -1.18 -0.40 -9.69
N GLU A 56 -1.60 0.71 -10.31
CA GLU A 56 -0.69 1.64 -11.00
C GLU A 56 0.36 2.20 -10.04
N THR A 57 -0.06 2.59 -8.83
CA THR A 57 0.87 3.06 -7.78
C THR A 57 1.84 1.95 -7.38
N ARG A 58 1.38 0.70 -7.22
CA ARG A 58 2.27 -0.43 -6.87
C ARG A 58 3.33 -0.67 -7.95
N ARG A 59 2.99 -0.51 -9.22
CA ARG A 59 3.91 -0.67 -10.36
C ARG A 59 4.92 0.46 -10.52
N SER A 60 4.60 1.67 -10.02
CA SER A 60 5.52 2.81 -10.09
C SER A 60 6.57 2.81 -8.97
N LEU A 61 6.40 1.98 -7.94
CA LEU A 61 7.34 1.90 -6.83
C LEU A 61 8.69 1.30 -7.28
N PRO A 62 9.84 1.86 -6.85
CA PRO A 62 11.16 1.36 -7.23
C PRO A 62 11.39 -0.14 -7.00
N VAL A 63 10.85 -0.69 -5.90
CA VAL A 63 10.99 -2.13 -5.58
C VAL A 63 10.31 -3.05 -6.59
N TYR A 64 9.38 -2.56 -7.42
CA TYR A 64 8.66 -3.36 -8.39
C TYR A 64 9.60 -3.98 -9.43
N ALA A 65 10.60 -3.23 -9.90
CA ALA A 65 11.57 -3.70 -10.89
C ALA A 65 12.47 -4.84 -10.38
N PHE A 66 12.57 -5.02 -9.06
CA PHE A 66 13.42 -6.02 -8.41
C PHE A 66 12.64 -7.21 -7.85
N ARG A 67 11.33 -7.31 -8.15
CA ARG A 67 10.43 -8.33 -7.59
C ARG A 67 10.98 -9.74 -7.76
N GLU A 68 11.32 -10.14 -8.98
CA GLU A 68 11.78 -11.50 -9.28
C GLU A 68 13.13 -11.80 -8.63
N GLN A 69 14.05 -10.84 -8.68
CA GLN A 69 15.38 -10.95 -8.05
C GLN A 69 15.26 -11.11 -6.53
N PHE A 70 14.37 -10.35 -5.90
CA PHE A 70 14.08 -10.45 -4.48
C PHE A 70 13.52 -11.83 -4.10
N ILE A 71 12.53 -12.33 -4.85
CA ILE A 71 11.92 -13.65 -4.59
C ILE A 71 12.98 -14.76 -4.71
N GLU A 72 13.88 -14.67 -5.67
CA GLU A 72 14.94 -15.66 -5.83
C GLU A 72 15.98 -15.58 -4.70
N ALA A 73 16.44 -14.37 -4.36
CA ALA A 73 17.37 -14.16 -3.26
C ALA A 73 16.84 -14.69 -1.91
N VAL A 74 15.53 -14.56 -1.65
CA VAL A 74 14.86 -15.09 -0.46
C VAL A 74 14.84 -16.62 -0.43
N LYS A 75 14.80 -17.29 -1.60
CA LYS A 75 14.89 -18.77 -1.66
C LYS A 75 16.31 -19.25 -1.42
N GLU A 76 17.29 -18.52 -1.96
CA GLU A 76 18.71 -18.89 -1.89
C GLU A 76 19.35 -18.58 -0.54
N HIS A 77 18.89 -17.53 0.15
CA HIS A 77 19.50 -17.03 1.38
C HIS A 77 18.57 -17.09 2.58
N GLN A 78 19.07 -17.63 3.70
CA GLN A 78 18.34 -17.65 4.98
C GLN A 78 18.19 -16.25 5.62
N VAL A 79 19.10 -15.34 5.30
CA VAL A 79 19.10 -13.95 5.77
C VAL A 79 19.40 -13.05 4.58
N LEU A 80 18.55 -12.05 4.36
CA LEU A 80 18.69 -11.07 3.29
C LEU A 80 18.54 -9.67 3.88
N ILE A 81 19.51 -8.80 3.60
CA ILE A 81 19.47 -7.38 3.97
C ILE A 81 19.06 -6.59 2.72
N ILE A 82 18.01 -5.78 2.85
CA ILE A 82 17.49 -4.97 1.75
C ILE A 82 17.60 -3.51 2.13
N GLU A 83 18.40 -2.77 1.37
CA GLU A 83 18.58 -1.33 1.50
C GLU A 83 17.75 -0.59 0.45
N GLY A 84 17.31 0.62 0.79
CA GLY A 84 16.77 1.57 -0.18
C GLY A 84 16.06 2.74 0.49
N GLU A 85 15.75 3.75 -0.31
CA GLU A 85 15.15 5.00 0.19
C GLU A 85 13.77 4.82 0.82
N THR A 86 13.41 5.72 1.74
CA THR A 86 12.05 5.78 2.28
C THR A 86 11.06 6.07 1.15
N GLY A 87 9.93 5.35 1.13
CA GLY A 87 8.96 5.46 0.05
C GLY A 87 9.26 4.55 -1.16
N SER A 88 10.37 3.79 -1.16
CA SER A 88 10.66 2.85 -2.24
C SER A 88 9.68 1.67 -2.35
N GLY A 89 8.87 1.43 -1.32
CA GLY A 89 7.86 0.36 -1.27
C GLY A 89 8.26 -0.89 -0.47
N LYS A 90 9.40 -0.86 0.24
CA LYS A 90 9.92 -2.02 1.01
C LYS A 90 8.87 -2.65 1.93
N THR A 91 8.33 -1.87 2.87
CA THR A 91 7.42 -2.37 3.92
C THR A 91 6.04 -2.78 3.40
N THR A 92 5.59 -2.17 2.30
CA THR A 92 4.28 -2.47 1.71
C THR A 92 4.35 -3.61 0.72
N GLN A 93 5.34 -3.64 -0.19
CA GLN A 93 5.34 -4.55 -1.33
C GLN A 93 6.09 -5.86 -1.10
N LEU A 94 7.24 -5.86 -0.41
CA LEU A 94 8.05 -7.07 -0.25
C LEU A 94 7.31 -8.20 0.48
N PRO A 95 6.55 -7.94 1.57
CA PRO A 95 5.74 -8.97 2.21
C PRO A 95 4.64 -9.52 1.28
N GLN A 96 4.03 -8.65 0.46
CA GLN A 96 3.05 -9.06 -0.54
C GLN A 96 3.68 -9.96 -1.60
N TYR A 97 4.89 -9.65 -2.10
CA TYR A 97 5.57 -10.49 -3.08
C TYR A 97 5.88 -11.88 -2.54
N LEU A 98 6.28 -12.00 -1.28
CA LEU A 98 6.47 -13.30 -0.63
C LEU A 98 5.15 -14.07 -0.51
N TYR A 99 4.08 -13.40 -0.08
CA TYR A 99 2.76 -14.02 0.01
C TYR A 99 2.28 -14.51 -1.37
N GLU A 100 2.39 -13.67 -2.40
CA GLU A 100 2.05 -13.99 -3.79
C GLU A 100 2.91 -15.14 -4.36
N ALA A 101 4.20 -15.21 -3.96
CA ALA A 101 5.10 -16.31 -4.32
C ALA A 101 4.81 -17.63 -3.56
N GLY A 102 3.86 -17.63 -2.62
CA GLY A 102 3.38 -18.83 -1.95
C GLY A 102 4.15 -19.22 -0.68
N PHE A 103 4.89 -18.28 -0.08
CA PHE A 103 5.66 -18.53 1.15
C PHE A 103 4.80 -18.84 2.39
N CYS A 104 3.48 -18.60 2.32
CA CYS A 104 2.52 -18.87 3.40
C CYS A 104 1.64 -20.12 3.17
N LYS A 105 1.89 -20.92 2.12
CA LYS A 105 1.02 -22.06 1.76
C LYS A 105 1.00 -23.19 2.79
N ASP A 106 2.02 -23.29 3.64
CA ASP A 106 2.14 -24.26 4.72
C ASP A 106 1.48 -23.79 6.04
N GLY A 107 0.68 -22.72 5.99
CA GLY A 107 0.03 -22.13 7.16
C GLY A 107 0.92 -21.18 7.96
N LYS A 108 2.17 -20.94 7.49
CA LYS A 108 3.08 -19.98 8.12
C LYS A 108 2.74 -18.54 7.76
N LYS A 109 3.11 -17.65 8.68
CA LYS A 109 2.90 -16.20 8.57
C LYS A 109 4.19 -15.50 8.16
N ILE A 110 4.05 -14.37 7.47
CA ILE A 110 5.14 -13.41 7.26
C ILE A 110 4.96 -12.31 8.32
N GLY A 111 5.95 -12.19 9.18
CA GLY A 111 6.03 -11.14 10.19
C GLY A 111 6.83 -9.95 9.65
N CYS A 112 6.31 -8.74 9.84
CA CYS A 112 7.03 -7.51 9.54
C CYS A 112 7.03 -6.61 10.78
N THR A 113 8.21 -6.38 11.33
CA THR A 113 8.38 -5.52 12.50
C THR A 113 8.44 -4.05 12.10
N GLN A 114 7.98 -3.18 13.00
CA GLN A 114 7.96 -1.74 12.89
C GLN A 114 8.27 -1.13 14.27
N PRO A 115 9.28 -0.27 14.43
CA PRO A 115 9.70 0.26 15.73
C PRO A 115 8.63 1.16 16.34
N ARG A 116 7.71 1.68 15.51
CA ARG A 116 6.65 2.60 15.94
C ARG A 116 5.28 1.96 15.75
N ARG A 117 4.45 2.03 16.80
CA ARG A 117 3.05 1.56 16.79
C ARG A 117 2.24 2.12 15.62
N VAL A 118 2.34 3.43 15.38
CA VAL A 118 1.61 4.11 14.29
C VAL A 118 2.00 3.57 12.93
N ALA A 119 3.28 3.21 12.72
CA ALA A 119 3.75 2.63 11.47
C ALA A 119 3.21 1.20 11.26
N ALA A 120 3.23 0.35 12.30
CA ALA A 120 2.64 -1.00 12.22
C ALA A 120 1.16 -0.96 11.81
N MET A 121 0.39 -0.08 12.45
CA MET A 121 -1.05 0.06 12.19
C MET A 121 -1.33 0.62 10.78
N SER A 122 -0.65 1.72 10.41
CA SER A 122 -0.92 2.41 9.14
C SER A 122 -0.49 1.58 7.93
N VAL A 123 0.65 0.88 8.03
CA VAL A 123 1.11 -0.01 6.97
C VAL A 123 0.18 -1.20 6.82
N ALA A 124 -0.24 -1.83 7.91
CA ALA A 124 -1.19 -2.95 7.85
C ALA A 124 -2.52 -2.54 7.21
N ALA A 125 -3.07 -1.38 7.60
CA ALA A 125 -4.28 -0.84 7.00
C ALA A 125 -4.12 -0.59 5.50
N ARG A 126 -3.01 0.06 5.10
CA ARG A 126 -2.69 0.32 3.69
C ARG A 126 -2.57 -0.97 2.88
N VAL A 127 -1.86 -1.97 3.41
CA VAL A 127 -1.65 -3.24 2.72
C VAL A 127 -2.96 -4.06 2.66
N ALA A 128 -3.82 -3.97 3.68
CA ALA A 128 -5.14 -4.57 3.62
C ALA A 128 -6.00 -3.98 2.49
N GLU A 129 -5.92 -2.67 2.26
CA GLU A 129 -6.58 -1.99 1.13
C GLU A 129 -6.02 -2.45 -0.22
N GLU A 130 -4.69 -2.53 -0.35
CA GLU A 130 -4.01 -2.99 -1.58
C GLU A 130 -4.35 -4.45 -1.93
N VAL A 131 -4.43 -5.32 -0.92
CA VAL A 131 -4.83 -6.74 -1.08
C VAL A 131 -6.35 -6.86 -1.29
N GLY A 132 -7.13 -5.83 -0.94
CA GLY A 132 -8.59 -5.84 -1.04
C GLY A 132 -9.26 -6.70 0.03
N CYS A 133 -8.69 -6.77 1.23
CA CYS A 133 -9.21 -7.53 2.36
C CYS A 133 -9.58 -6.61 3.54
N LYS A 134 -10.42 -7.12 4.46
CA LYS A 134 -10.69 -6.41 5.72
C LYS A 134 -9.47 -6.57 6.65
N LEU A 135 -9.01 -5.47 7.24
CA LEU A 135 -7.96 -5.48 8.26
C LEU A 135 -8.30 -6.46 9.39
N GLY A 136 -7.33 -7.28 9.79
CA GLY A 136 -7.48 -8.39 10.72
C GLY A 136 -7.83 -9.73 10.07
N MET A 137 -8.12 -9.77 8.76
CA MET A 137 -8.29 -11.01 7.99
C MET A 137 -6.92 -11.48 7.48
N GLN A 138 -6.65 -11.42 6.18
CA GLN A 138 -5.38 -11.85 5.58
C GLN A 138 -4.20 -10.96 6.02
N VAL A 139 -4.46 -9.67 6.21
CA VAL A 139 -3.50 -8.68 6.69
C VAL A 139 -3.95 -8.18 8.05
N GLY A 140 -3.04 -8.12 9.02
CA GLY A 140 -3.36 -7.66 10.38
C GLY A 140 -2.14 -7.05 11.07
N TYR A 141 -2.37 -6.50 12.27
CA TYR A 141 -1.29 -6.01 13.12
C TYR A 141 -1.41 -6.44 14.58
N SER A 142 -0.28 -6.48 15.28
CA SER A 142 -0.23 -6.68 16.73
C SER A 142 0.73 -5.71 17.39
N ILE A 143 0.22 -4.91 18.31
CA ILE A 143 0.98 -3.91 19.07
C ILE A 143 0.68 -4.07 20.56
N ARG A 144 1.44 -3.36 21.41
CA ARG A 144 1.16 -3.40 22.85
C ARG A 144 -0.28 -2.92 23.12
N PHE A 145 -1.05 -3.77 23.80
CA PHE A 145 -2.44 -3.57 24.22
C PHE A 145 -3.49 -3.63 23.10
N GLU A 146 -3.12 -4.00 21.88
CA GLU A 146 -4.08 -4.07 20.77
C GLU A 146 -3.62 -5.12 19.75
N ASP A 147 -4.49 -6.08 19.45
CA ASP A 147 -4.24 -7.12 18.46
C ASP A 147 -5.40 -7.14 17.45
N CYS A 148 -5.08 -6.81 16.20
CA CYS A 148 -5.99 -6.86 15.07
C CYS A 148 -5.51 -7.96 14.11
N THR A 149 -5.56 -9.20 14.58
CA THR A 149 -5.27 -10.40 13.78
C THR A 149 -6.34 -11.46 13.98
N SER A 150 -6.36 -12.46 13.10
CA SER A 150 -7.19 -13.66 13.20
C SER A 150 -6.39 -14.88 12.76
N GLU A 151 -7.01 -16.07 12.83
CA GLU A 151 -6.44 -17.31 12.30
C GLU A 151 -6.15 -17.22 10.78
N LYS A 152 -6.83 -16.32 10.07
CA LYS A 152 -6.62 -16.09 8.63
C LYS A 152 -5.46 -15.15 8.32
N THR A 153 -4.86 -14.52 9.34
CA THR A 153 -3.79 -13.55 9.14
C THR A 153 -2.50 -14.23 8.74
N VAL A 154 -2.06 -13.91 7.52
CA VAL A 154 -0.84 -14.42 6.89
C VAL A 154 0.22 -13.33 6.79
N LEU A 155 -0.18 -12.06 6.62
CA LEU A 155 0.70 -10.90 6.69
C LEU A 155 0.46 -10.17 8.01
N LYS A 156 1.43 -10.25 8.92
CA LYS A 156 1.32 -9.69 10.27
C LYS A 156 2.35 -8.59 10.49
N TYR A 157 1.88 -7.36 10.62
CA TYR A 157 2.70 -6.23 11.01
C TYR A 157 2.72 -6.10 12.54
N MET A 158 3.87 -5.88 13.15
CA MET A 158 3.94 -5.81 14.61
C MET A 158 5.03 -4.87 15.08
N THR A 159 4.99 -4.50 16.35
CA THR A 159 6.16 -3.85 16.97
C THR A 159 7.18 -4.87 17.44
N ASP A 160 8.45 -4.48 17.50
CA ASP A 160 9.57 -5.35 17.92
C ASP A 160 9.30 -6.00 19.29
N GLY A 161 8.71 -5.23 20.22
CA GLY A 161 8.33 -5.75 21.54
C GLY A 161 7.23 -6.81 21.53
N MET A 162 6.40 -6.86 20.49
CA MET A 162 5.41 -7.93 20.30
C MET A 162 6.06 -9.18 19.71
N LEU A 163 6.98 -9.03 18.74
CA LEU A 163 7.79 -10.14 18.24
C LEU A 163 8.59 -10.79 19.36
N LEU A 164 9.27 -9.98 20.18
CA LEU A 164 10.03 -10.48 21.33
C LEU A 164 9.14 -11.23 22.33
N ARG A 165 7.91 -10.76 22.55
CA ARG A 165 6.95 -11.46 23.41
C ARG A 165 6.53 -12.80 22.82
N GLU A 166 6.30 -12.87 21.51
CA GLU A 166 5.97 -14.13 20.85
C GLU A 166 7.13 -15.11 20.89
N PHE A 167 8.36 -14.63 20.70
CA PHE A 167 9.58 -15.44 20.86
C PHE A 167 9.72 -16.06 22.26
N LEU A 168 9.27 -15.38 23.31
CA LEU A 168 9.26 -15.95 24.67
C LEU A 168 8.26 -17.10 24.84
N ASN A 169 7.19 -17.12 24.05
CA ASN A 169 6.16 -18.17 24.08
C ASN A 169 6.48 -19.31 23.08
N GLU A 170 7.02 -18.96 21.93
CA GLU A 170 7.38 -19.86 20.82
C GLU A 170 8.84 -19.57 20.39
N PRO A 171 9.84 -20.16 21.07
CA PRO A 171 11.26 -19.83 20.85
C PRO A 171 11.80 -20.19 19.46
N ASP A 172 11.15 -21.13 18.76
CA ASP A 172 11.50 -21.52 17.39
C ASP A 172 10.72 -20.72 16.33
N LEU A 173 9.74 -19.91 16.75
CA LEU A 173 8.85 -19.13 15.89
C LEU A 173 8.30 -19.98 14.71
N ALA A 174 7.95 -21.25 14.97
CA ALA A 174 7.50 -22.20 13.94
C ALA A 174 6.26 -21.72 13.14
N SER A 175 5.45 -20.86 13.75
CA SER A 175 4.32 -20.16 13.13
C SER A 175 4.72 -19.18 12.01
N TYR A 176 5.99 -18.80 11.91
CA TYR A 176 6.50 -17.82 10.94
C TYR A 176 7.38 -18.46 9.87
N ARG A 177 7.28 -17.93 8.65
CA ARG A 177 8.17 -18.29 7.55
C ARG A 177 9.43 -17.42 7.63
N PHE A 178 10.53 -18.03 8.05
CA PHE A 178 11.88 -17.52 7.83
C PHE A 178 12.24 -17.69 6.35
N PRO A 179 12.83 -16.71 5.64
CA PRO A 179 13.91 -15.83 6.08
C PRO A 179 13.46 -14.57 6.82
N GLN A 180 14.24 -14.13 7.81
CA GLN A 180 14.07 -12.80 8.41
C GLN A 180 14.48 -11.78 7.35
N ILE A 181 13.49 -11.12 6.74
CA ILE A 181 13.77 -9.94 5.94
C ILE A 181 13.87 -8.78 6.91
N PHE A 182 15.10 -8.39 7.22
CA PHE A 182 15.37 -7.12 7.86
C PHE A 182 15.31 -6.06 6.78
N LEU A 183 14.28 -5.22 6.85
CA LEU A 183 14.20 -4.07 5.97
C LEU A 183 15.13 -3.02 6.57
N TRP A 184 16.14 -2.60 5.82
CA TRP A 184 17.02 -1.52 6.24
C TRP A 184 16.51 -0.23 5.61
N THR A 185 16.22 0.76 6.44
CA THR A 185 15.93 2.12 5.98
C THR A 185 17.18 2.98 6.16
N ASP A 186 17.44 3.90 5.23
CA ASP A 186 18.63 4.76 5.19
C ASP A 186 18.82 5.65 6.44
N ASP A 187 17.85 5.68 7.35
CA ASP A 187 17.98 6.28 8.69
C ASP A 187 18.76 5.40 9.68
N GLY A 188 19.29 4.26 9.24
CA GLY A 188 20.04 3.31 10.05
C GLY A 188 19.16 2.47 10.98
N THR A 189 17.83 2.56 10.85
CA THR A 189 16.90 1.77 11.64
C THR A 189 16.68 0.41 10.96
N ILE A 190 17.00 -0.66 11.68
CA ILE A 190 16.53 -2.00 11.31
C ILE A 190 15.05 -2.06 11.64
N VAL A 191 14.20 -2.30 10.64
CA VAL A 191 12.78 -2.61 10.82
C VAL A 191 12.54 -4.11 10.87
#